data_AF-A0A7X0V919-F1
#
_entry.id   AF-A0A7X0V919-F1
#
_cell.length_a   1.000
_cell.length_b   1.000
_cell.length_c   1.000
_cell.angle_alpha   90.00
_cell.angle_beta   90.00
_cell.angle_gamma   90.00
#
_symmetry.space_group_name_H-M   'P 1'
#
loop_
_entity.id
_entity.type
_entity.pdbx_description
1 polymer ?
#
loop_
_entity_poly.entity_id
_entity_poly.type
_entity_poly.pdbx_seq_one_letter_code
_entity_poly.pdbx_strand_id
1 'polypeptide(L)' 'MTNENLEAVQAVVDRVSSYQESAPEGTVEKELRDGFAETGVQVDDADVAKLVAAIEAGDGSVSAQDVLA' A
#
# COMPACT_ATOMS: atom_id res chain seq x y z
N MET A 1 7.11 -13.34 -1.33
CA MET A 1 7.69 -12.08 -0.79
C MET A 1 8.61 -12.41 0.39
N THR A 2 9.69 -11.66 0.61
CA THR A 2 10.54 -11.80 1.83
C THR A 2 9.95 -11.00 2.99
N ASN A 3 10.41 -11.25 4.23
CA ASN A 3 9.99 -10.46 5.39
C ASN A 3 10.39 -8.98 5.23
N GLU A 4 11.61 -8.73 4.74
CA GLU A 4 12.12 -7.38 4.46
C GLU A 4 11.27 -6.65 3.41
N ASN A 5 10.82 -7.36 2.36
CA ASN A 5 9.92 -6.78 1.36
C ASN A 5 8.54 -6.49 1.97
N LEU A 6 8.03 -7.36 2.84
CA LEU A 6 6.75 -7.16 3.51
C LEU A 6 6.79 -5.94 4.45
N GLU A 7 7.89 -5.75 5.19
CA GLU A 7 8.10 -4.57 6.04
C GLU A 7 8.17 -3.28 5.21
N ALA A 8 8.85 -3.31 4.06
CA ALA A 8 8.89 -2.17 3.15
C ALA A 8 7.51 -1.86 2.54
N VAL A 9 6.74 -2.89 2.17
CA VAL A 9 5.35 -2.71 1.69
C VAL A 9 4.49 -2.10 2.79
N GLN A 10 4.58 -2.61 4.02
CA GLN A 10 3.84 -2.08 5.17
C GLN A 10 4.16 -0.59 5.41
N ALA A 11 5.44 -0.21 5.37
CA ALA A 11 5.85 1.18 5.56
C ALA A 11 5.26 2.14 4.50
N VAL A 12 5.17 1.68 3.24
CA VAL A 12 4.52 2.45 2.16
C VAL A 12 3.01 2.54 2.39
N VAL A 13 2.35 1.42 2.75
CA VAL A 13 0.92 1.39 3.07
C VAL A 13 0.58 2.34 4.22
N ASP A 14 1.38 2.34 5.29
CA ASP A 14 1.18 3.24 6.45
C ASP A 14 1.33 4.71 6.04
N ARG A 15 2.34 5.04 5.23
CA ARG A 15 2.56 6.39 4.70
C ARG A 15 1.36 6.84 3.85
N VAL A 16 0.90 6.00 2.92
CA VAL A 16 -0.21 6.35 2.02
C VAL A 16 -1.51 6.50 2.80
N SER A 17 -1.78 5.59 3.74
CA SER A 17 -2.97 5.63 4.61
C SER A 17 -2.98 6.87 5.51
N SER A 18 -1.82 7.32 6.00
CA SER A 18 -1.70 8.47 6.91
C SER A 18 -2.13 9.82 6.32
N TYR A 19 -2.04 10.01 5.00
CA TYR A 19 -2.43 11.27 4.35
C TYR A 19 -3.65 11.12 3.45
N GLN A 20 -4.22 9.91 3.39
CA GLN A 20 -5.34 9.55 2.54
C GLN A 20 -6.61 10.35 2.90
N GLU A 21 -6.81 10.68 4.17
CA GLU A 21 -7.86 11.61 4.64
C GLU A 21 -7.82 12.99 3.93
N SER A 22 -6.67 13.38 3.37
CA SER A 22 -6.47 14.64 2.65
C SER A 22 -6.09 14.45 1.18
N ALA A 23 -5.91 13.21 0.72
CA ALA A 23 -5.51 12.91 -0.64
C ALA A 23 -6.72 12.99 -1.59
N PRO A 24 -6.54 13.46 -2.84
CA PRO A 24 -7.60 13.39 -3.84
C PRO A 24 -8.02 11.94 -4.10
N GLU A 25 -9.33 11.71 -4.30
CA GLU A 25 -9.84 10.38 -4.67
C GLU A 25 -9.11 9.82 -5.90
N GLY A 26 -8.73 8.54 -5.85
CA GLY A 26 -8.03 7.85 -6.93
C GLY A 26 -6.51 8.07 -7.01
N THR A 27 -5.86 8.72 -6.03
CA THR A 27 -4.39 8.84 -6.02
C THR A 27 -3.67 7.69 -5.29
N VAL A 28 -4.39 6.83 -4.57
CA VAL A 28 -3.79 5.74 -3.74
C VAL A 28 -2.91 4.82 -4.55
N GLU A 29 -3.40 4.37 -5.70
CA GLU A 29 -2.66 3.43 -6.55
C GLU A 29 -1.32 4.02 -6.98
N LYS A 30 -1.33 5.29 -7.41
CA LYS A 30 -0.11 5.99 -7.83
C LYS A 30 0.88 6.10 -6.68
N GLU A 31 0.43 6.53 -5.49
CA GLU A 31 1.29 6.71 -4.33
C GLU A 31 1.88 5.39 -3.83
N LEU A 32 1.10 4.29 -3.87
CA LEU A 32 1.61 2.95 -3.57
C LEU A 32 2.70 2.54 -4.55
N ARG A 33 2.45 2.67 -5.86
CA ARG A 33 3.43 2.31 -6.90
C ARG A 33 4.70 3.13 -6.79
N ASP A 34 4.59 4.44 -6.56
CA ASP A 34 5.73 5.33 -6.40
C ASP A 34 6.52 4.91 -5.14
N GLY A 35 5.85 4.63 -4.01
CA GLY A 35 6.51 4.16 -2.79
C GLY A 35 7.19 2.79 -2.93
N PHE A 36 6.58 1.85 -3.66
CA PHE A 36 7.21 0.55 -3.94
C PHE A 36 8.45 0.71 -4.82
N ALA A 37 8.40 1.61 -5.81
CA ALA A 37 9.56 1.93 -6.64
C ALA A 37 10.70 2.56 -5.82
N GLU A 38 10.40 3.42 -4.85
CA GLU A 38 11.39 4.03 -3.94
C GLU A 38 12.10 3.00 -3.05
N THR A 39 11.40 1.93 -2.66
CA THR A 39 11.95 0.83 -1.83
C THR A 39 12.64 -0.26 -2.65
N GLY A 40 12.46 -0.26 -3.98
CA GLY A 40 12.93 -1.32 -4.87
C GLY A 40 12.14 -2.62 -4.76
N VAL A 41 11.01 -2.61 -4.05
CA VAL A 41 10.12 -3.77 -3.95
C VAL A 41 9.23 -3.82 -5.17
N GLN A 42 9.20 -4.98 -5.83
CA GLN A 42 8.24 -5.26 -6.89
C GLN A 42 6.98 -5.88 -6.29
N VAL A 43 5.85 -5.19 -6.48
CA VAL A 43 4.50 -5.66 -6.16
C VAL A 43 3.74 -5.72 -7.48
N ASP A 44 3.05 -6.82 -7.76
CA ASP A 44 2.29 -6.96 -8.99
C ASP A 44 0.98 -6.16 -8.96
N ASP A 45 0.39 -5.95 -10.14
CA ASP A 45 -0.82 -5.14 -10.29
C ASP A 45 -2.02 -5.66 -9.49
N ALA A 46 -2.13 -6.99 -9.30
CA ALA A 46 -3.24 -7.55 -8.56
C ALA A 46 -3.08 -7.29 -7.06
N ASP A 47 -1.88 -7.41 -6.54
CA ASP A 47 -1.56 -7.10 -5.15
C ASP A 47 -1.64 -5.60 -4.85
N VAL A 48 -1.21 -4.74 -5.77
CA VAL A 48 -1.44 -3.29 -5.69
C VAL A 48 -2.93 -3.00 -5.60
N ALA A 49 -3.76 -3.60 -6.46
CA ALA A 49 -5.20 -3.37 -6.45
C ALA A 49 -5.88 -3.81 -5.14
N LYS A 50 -5.42 -4.90 -4.52
CA LYS A 50 -5.92 -5.33 -3.19
C LYS A 50 -5.58 -4.30 -2.11
N LEU A 51 -4.36 -3.78 -2.12
CA LEU A 51 -3.92 -2.76 -1.16
C LEU A 51 -4.70 -1.45 -1.35
N VAL A 52 -4.94 -1.02 -2.60
CA VAL A 52 -5.80 0.13 -2.90
C VAL A 52 -7.17 -0.05 -2.30
N ALA A 53 -7.83 -1.18 -2.61
CA ALA A 53 -9.17 -1.47 -2.10
C ALA A 53 -9.22 -1.52 -0.56
N ALA A 54 -8.20 -2.06 0.09
CA ALA A 54 -8.11 -2.12 1.55
C ALA A 54 -7.95 -0.73 2.19
N ILE A 55 -7.11 0.14 1.59
CA ILE A 55 -6.90 1.52 2.05
C ILE A 55 -8.16 2.36 1.85
N GLU A 56 -8.80 2.25 0.68
CA GLU A 56 -10.01 3.01 0.35
C GLU A 56 -11.25 2.54 1.12
N ALA A 57 -11.30 1.27 1.54
CA ALA A 57 -12.39 0.73 2.36
C ALA A 57 -12.42 1.25 3.80
N GLY A 58 -11.32 1.86 4.26
CA GLY A 58 -11.29 2.77 5.41
C GLY A 58 -11.93 2.26 6.71
N ASP A 59 -11.20 1.47 7.49
CA ASP A 59 -11.54 1.23 8.91
C ASP A 59 -10.30 1.10 9.83
N GLY A 60 -9.17 1.72 9.46
CA GLY A 60 -7.96 1.80 10.29
C GLY A 60 -6.66 1.41 9.56
N SER A 61 -5.64 1.04 10.34
CA SER A 61 -4.33 0.64 9.81
C SER A 61 -4.44 -0.62 8.97
N VAL A 62 -4.15 -0.51 7.67
CA VAL A 62 -4.15 -1.65 6.72
C VAL A 62 -2.91 -2.51 6.97
N SER A 63 -3.12 -3.81 7.16
CA SER A 63 -2.05 -4.80 7.27
C SER A 63 -1.73 -5.39 5.89
N ALA A 64 -0.55 -5.09 5.36
CA ALA A 64 -0.08 -5.66 4.10
C ALA A 64 0.01 -7.19 4.17
N GLN A 65 0.33 -7.73 5.35
CA GLN A 65 0.39 -9.18 5.54
C GLN A 65 -0.99 -9.81 5.37
N ASP A 66 -2.03 -9.22 5.94
CA ASP A 66 -3.38 -9.78 5.87
C ASP A 66 -4.01 -9.61 4.48
N VAL A 67 -3.64 -8.55 3.75
CA VAL A 67 -4.14 -8.27 2.40
C VAL A 67 -3.46 -9.13 1.33
N LEU A 68 -2.17 -9.44 1.52
CA LEU A 68 -1.34 -10.15 0.53
C LEU A 68 -1.13 -11.64 0.85
N ALA A 69 -1.78 -12.15 1.90
CA ALA A 69 -1.74 -13.57 2.29
C ALA A 69 -2.36 -14.52 1.24
#